data_AF-A0A8I1V160-F1
#
_entry.id   AF-A0A8I1V160-F1
#
_cell.length_a   1.000
_cell.length_b   1.000
_cell.length_c   1.000
_cell.angle_alpha   90.00
_cell.angle_beta   90.00
_cell.angle_gamma   90.00
#
_symmetry.space_group_name_H-M   'P 1'
#
loop_
_entity.id
_entity.type
_entity.pdbx_description
1 polymer ?
#
loop_
_entity_poly.entity_id
_entity_poly.type
_entity_poly.pdbx_seq_one_letter_code
_entity_poly.pdbx_strand_id
1 'polypeptide(L)' 'MAQYRARLRAQGMRLLQIWVPDTSAPGFDEECHRESAALAASQYAEQDQAFVDSVSQFPDEMDDE' A
#
# COMPACT_ATOMS: atom_id res chain seq x y z
N MET A 1 -19.08 12.80 -9.60
CA MET A 1 -18.69 11.40 -9.30
C MET A 1 -18.97 10.39 -10.42
N ALA A 2 -20.21 10.31 -10.95
CA ALA A 2 -20.52 9.35 -12.03
C ALA A 2 -19.75 9.59 -13.34
N GLN A 3 -19.60 10.86 -13.76
CA GLN A 3 -18.89 11.23 -15.00
C GLN A 3 -17.39 10.91 -14.96
N TYR A 4 -16.72 11.16 -13.83
CA TYR A 4 -15.30 10.83 -13.63
C TYR A 4 -15.06 9.32 -13.78
N ARG A 5 -15.88 8.49 -13.12
CA ARG A 5 -15.79 7.03 -13.23
C ARG A 5 -16.14 6.51 -14.62
N ALA A 6 -17.04 7.17 -15.35
CA ALA A 6 -17.35 6.79 -16.74
C ALA A 6 -16.14 7.00 -17.66
N ARG A 7 -15.41 8.10 -17.50
CA ARG A 7 -14.17 8.37 -18.24
C ARG A 7 -13.10 7.32 -17.96
N LEU A 8 -12.87 6.96 -16.69
CA LEU A 8 -11.90 5.92 -16.32
C LEU A 8 -12.27 4.56 -16.92
N ARG A 9 -13.55 4.19 -16.93
CA ARG A 9 -14.02 2.96 -17.57
C ARG A 9 -13.80 2.96 -19.09
N ALA A 10 -14.03 4.09 -19.76
CA ALA A 10 -13.76 4.23 -21.19
C ALA A 10 -12.27 4.10 -21.53
N GLN A 11 -11.38 4.40 -20.56
CA GLN A 11 -9.93 4.20 -20.68
C GLN A 11 -9.48 2.78 -20.30
N GLY A 12 -10.43 1.84 -20.08
CA GLY A 12 -10.12 0.46 -19.72
C GLY A 12 -9.85 0.20 -18.24
N MET A 13 -10.05 1.20 -17.36
CA MET A 13 -9.82 1.03 -15.93
C MET A 13 -11.04 0.44 -15.21
N ARG A 14 -10.79 -0.45 -14.24
CA ARG A 14 -11.81 -1.05 -13.38
C ARG A 14 -11.68 -0.51 -11.96
N LEU A 15 -12.76 0.02 -11.41
CA LEU A 15 -12.84 0.38 -10.00
C LEU A 15 -12.92 -0.89 -9.15
N LEU A 16 -11.98 -1.07 -8.24
CA LEU A 16 -12.05 -2.06 -7.17
C LEU A 16 -12.37 -1.34 -5.86
N GLN A 17 -13.46 -1.73 -5.20
CA GLN A 17 -13.76 -1.29 -3.85
C GLN A 17 -13.34 -2.41 -2.91
N ILE A 18 -12.37 -2.10 -2.05
CA ILE A 18 -11.91 -2.98 -0.99
C ILE A 18 -12.22 -2.33 0.35
N TRP A 19 -12.53 -3.17 1.33
CA TRP A 19 -12.58 -2.73 2.72
C TRP A 19 -11.17 -2.82 3.28
N VAL A 20 -10.69 -1.72 3.84
CA VAL A 20 -9.41 -1.64 4.54
C VAL A 20 -9.66 -1.52 6.04
N PRO A 21 -8.72 -1.95 6.89
CA PRO A 21 -8.77 -1.65 8.32
C PRO A 21 -8.96 -0.15 8.58
N ASP A 22 -9.75 0.18 9.61
CA ASP A 22 -9.96 1.56 10.04
C ASP A 22 -8.77 2.02 10.88
N THR A 23 -7.95 2.91 10.32
CA THR A 23 -6.75 3.43 10.98
C THR A 23 -7.03 4.35 12.16
N SER A 24 -8.29 4.77 12.34
CA SER A 24 -8.73 5.60 13.46
C SER A 24 -9.29 4.80 14.64
N ALA A 25 -9.48 3.49 14.47
CA ALA A 25 -9.98 2.62 15.52
C ALA A 25 -8.94 2.49 16.67
N PRO A 26 -9.37 2.47 17.95
CA PRO A 26 -8.48 2.21 19.06
C PRO A 26 -7.76 0.86 18.91
N GLY A 27 -6.44 0.83 19.13
CA GLY A 27 -5.60 -0.37 19.05
C GLY A 27 -5.14 -0.75 17.63
N PHE A 28 -5.46 0.06 16.63
CA PHE A 28 -4.98 -0.17 15.25
C PHE A 28 -3.44 -0.16 15.17
N ASP A 29 -2.80 0.75 15.89
CA ASP A 29 -1.34 0.86 15.95
C ASP A 29 -0.67 -0.37 16.58
N GLU A 30 -1.24 -0.87 17.68
CA GLU A 30 -0.79 -2.10 18.33
C GLU A 30 -0.92 -3.32 17.39
N GLU A 31 -2.06 -3.44 16.71
CA GLU A 31 -2.32 -4.48 15.73
C GLU A 31 -1.33 -4.40 14.55
N CYS A 32 -1.17 -3.21 13.96
CA CYS A 32 -0.22 -2.98 12.89
C CYS A 32 1.21 -3.33 13.30
N HIS A 33 1.63 -2.97 14.51
CA HIS A 33 2.95 -3.33 15.00
C HIS A 33 3.10 -4.85 15.13
N ARG A 34 2.11 -5.53 15.71
CA ARG A 34 2.11 -7.00 15.85
C ARG A 34 2.20 -7.70 14.51
N GLU A 35 1.40 -7.29 13.53
CA GLU A 35 1.41 -7.90 12.20
C GLU A 35 2.72 -7.60 11.45
N SER A 36 3.24 -6.38 11.54
CA SER A 36 4.52 -6.00 10.94
C SER A 36 5.66 -6.87 11.49
N ALA A 37 5.69 -7.10 12.80
CA ALA A 37 6.69 -7.97 13.43
C ALA A 37 6.54 -9.43 12.98
N ALA A 38 5.30 -9.92 12.81
CA ALA A 38 5.05 -11.27 12.32
C ALA A 38 5.50 -11.46 10.86
N LEU A 39 5.27 -10.46 10.00
CA LEU A 39 5.74 -10.45 8.61
C LEU A 39 7.26 -10.39 8.54
N ALA A 40 7.91 -9.56 9.35
CA ALA A 40 9.37 -9.48 9.40
C ALA A 40 10.02 -10.81 9.87
N ALA A 41 9.33 -11.59 10.69
CA ALA A 41 9.77 -12.91 11.13
C ALA A 41 9.40 -14.05 10.15
N SER A 42 8.72 -13.75 9.05
CA SER A 42 8.32 -14.72 8.03
C SER A 42 9.53 -15.26 7.26
N GLN A 43 9.44 -16.52 6.81
CA GLN A 43 10.40 -17.09 5.85
C GLN A 43 10.45 -16.32 4.52
N TYR A 44 9.42 -15.52 4.23
CA TYR A 44 9.31 -14.72 3.00
C TYR A 44 9.80 -13.29 3.17
N ALA A 45 10.23 -12.87 4.36
CA ALA A 45 10.54 -11.48 4.66
C ALA A 45 11.53 -10.84 3.66
N GLU A 46 12.59 -11.54 3.28
CA GLU A 46 13.55 -11.06 2.28
C GLU A 46 12.93 -10.91 0.88
N GLN A 47 12.11 -11.87 0.46
CA GLN A 47 11.46 -11.85 -0.84
C GLN A 47 10.39 -10.75 -0.90
N ASP A 48 9.60 -10.60 0.16
CA ASP A 48 8.57 -9.58 0.28
C ASP A 48 9.20 -8.19 0.23
N GLN A 49 10.29 -7.98 0.99
CA GLN A 49 11.03 -6.71 0.96
C GLN A 49 11.64 -6.44 -0.41
N ALA A 50 12.31 -7.44 -1.03
CA ALA A 50 12.89 -7.28 -2.36
C ALA A 50 11.82 -6.94 -3.43
N PHE A 51 10.62 -7.51 -3.33
CA PHE A 51 9.51 -7.14 -4.21
C PHE A 51 9.08 -5.69 -4.01
N VAL A 52 8.86 -5.27 -2.75
CA VAL A 52 8.48 -3.89 -2.41
C VAL A 52 9.52 -2.90 -2.93
N ASP A 53 10.81 -3.19 -2.73
CA ASP A 53 11.91 -2.34 -3.20
C ASP A 53 11.91 -2.23 -4.73
N SER A 54 11.60 -3.33 -5.45
CA SER A 54 11.58 -3.34 -6.91
C SER A 54 10.44 -2.53 -7.55
N VAL A 55 9.32 -2.36 -6.84
CA VAL A 55 8.14 -1.64 -7.34
C VAL A 55 8.01 -0.23 -6.75
N SER A 56 8.78 0.08 -5.72
CA SER A 56 8.82 1.41 -5.10
C SER A 56 9.61 2.37 -5.97
N GLN A 57 9.02 3.52 -6.24
CA GLN A 57 9.72 4.66 -6.83
C GLN A 57 9.82 5.72 -5.74
N PHE A 58 10.93 5.74 -5.01
CA PHE A 58 11.23 6.85 -4.14
C PHE A 58 11.67 8.02 -5.03
N PRO A 59 11.26 9.27 -4.73
CA PRO A 59 11.93 10.42 -5.34
C PRO A 59 13.42 10.23 -5.06
N ASP A 60 14.26 10.33 -6.10
CA ASP A 60 15.69 10.54 -5.88
C ASP A 60 15.79 11.67 -4.85
N GLU A 61 16.60 11.46 -3.81
CA GLU A 61 16.82 12.38 -2.70
C GLU A 61 16.68 13.81 -3.23
N MET A 62 15.80 14.61 -2.61
CA MET A 62 15.64 16.02 -2.97
C MET A 62 17.03 16.58 -3.22
N ASP A 63 17.34 16.94 -4.48
CA ASP A 63 18.59 17.59 -4.83
C ASP A 63 18.78 18.71 -3.81
N ASP A 64 19.70 18.51 -2.86
CA ASP A 64 20.13 19.52 -1.92
C ASP A 64 20.86 20.59 -2.74
N GLU A 65 20.11 21.55 -3.27
CA GLU A 65 20.63 22.80 -3.84
C GLU A 65 20.13 24.03 -3.06
#